data_AF-A0A251S549-F1
#
_entry.id   AF-A0A251S549-F1
#
_cell.length_a   1.000
_cell.length_b   1.000
_cell.length_c   1.000
_cell.angle_alpha   90.00
_cell.angle_beta   90.00
_cell.angle_gamma   90.00
#
_symmetry.space_group_name_H-M   'P 1'
#
loop_
_entity.id
_entity.type
_entity.pdbx_description
1 polymer ?
#
loop_
_entity_poly.entity_id
_entity_poly.type
_entity_poly.pdbx_seq_one_letter_code
_entity_poly.pdbx_strand_id
1 'polypeptide(L)'
;MEAKGGQKQHSNSGIMKLRRKNNTALKMIKRKRARRAGQEGSRRCTMIEKKVRTLKKLIPNAGSSVGLDGLFRETAEYISNLEMRVKIMQAVVNALSKS
;
A
#
# COMPACT_ATOMS: atom_id res chain seq x y z
N MET A 1 78.92 -23.05 -1.92
CA MET A 1 77.81 -22.39 -1.20
C MET A 1 77.71 -20.99 -1.78
N GLU A 2 76.62 -20.47 -2.32
CA GLU A 2 75.20 -20.73 -2.14
C GLU A 2 74.45 -20.10 -3.34
N ALA A 3 73.41 -20.77 -3.85
CA ALA A 3 72.60 -20.30 -4.97
C ALA A 3 71.53 -19.32 -4.49
N LYS A 4 71.41 -18.12 -5.09
CA LYS A 4 70.25 -17.25 -4.88
C LYS A 4 69.20 -17.49 -5.95
N GLY A 5 68.20 -18.30 -5.56
CA GLY A 5 66.98 -18.56 -6.31
C GLY A 5 66.10 -17.32 -6.45
N GLY A 6 65.48 -17.19 -7.62
CA GLY A 6 64.59 -16.09 -7.97
C GLY A 6 63.27 -16.10 -7.21
N GLN A 7 62.81 -14.91 -6.81
CA GLN A 7 61.45 -14.69 -6.35
C GLN A 7 60.52 -14.54 -7.56
N LYS A 8 59.72 -15.58 -7.82
CA LYS A 8 58.59 -15.54 -8.75
C LYS A 8 57.46 -14.71 -8.13
N GLN A 9 57.11 -13.61 -8.79
CA GLN A 9 55.87 -12.88 -8.55
C GLN A 9 54.70 -13.75 -9.05
N HIS A 10 53.87 -14.28 -8.14
CA HIS A 10 52.62 -14.95 -8.52
C HIS A 10 51.42 -14.04 -8.25
N SER A 11 50.70 -13.73 -9.33
CA SER A 11 49.59 -12.78 -9.40
C SER A 11 48.36 -13.17 -8.55
N ASN A 12 48.01 -12.36 -7.57
CA ASN A 12 46.79 -12.44 -6.74
C ASN A 12 45.49 -11.99 -7.47
N SER A 13 45.39 -12.20 -8.80
CA SER A 13 44.25 -11.75 -9.60
C SER A 13 42.99 -12.61 -9.41
N GLY A 14 43.14 -13.92 -9.20
CA GLY A 14 42.01 -14.86 -9.05
C GLY A 14 41.20 -14.63 -7.78
N ILE A 15 41.86 -14.34 -6.66
CA ILE A 15 41.24 -14.20 -5.33
C ILE A 15 40.40 -12.92 -5.24
N MET A 16 40.83 -11.83 -5.89
CA MET A 16 40.09 -10.55 -5.89
C MET A 16 38.75 -10.63 -6.65
N LYS A 17 38.66 -11.46 -7.70
CA LYS A 17 37.45 -11.59 -8.52
C LYS A 17 36.34 -12.37 -7.79
N LEU A 18 36.71 -13.39 -7.01
CA LEU A 18 35.76 -14.18 -6.22
C LEU A 18 35.12 -13.36 -5.09
N ARG A 19 35.91 -12.50 -4.41
CA ARG A 19 35.39 -11.59 -3.37
C ARG A 19 34.39 -10.56 -3.90
N ARG A 20 34.56 -10.06 -5.13
CA ARG A 20 33.65 -9.07 -5.74
C ARG A 20 32.27 -9.65 -6.06
N LYS A 21 32.20 -10.87 -6.61
CA LYS A 21 30.92 -11.56 -6.93
C LYS A 21 30.07 -11.84 -5.69
N ASN A 22 30.70 -12.23 -4.58
CA ASN A 22 29.99 -12.51 -3.33
C ASN A 22 29.41 -11.23 -2.72
N ASN A 23 30.11 -10.10 -2.85
CA ASN A 23 29.68 -8.83 -2.29
C ASN A 23 28.50 -8.20 -3.08
N THR A 24 28.44 -8.39 -4.40
CA THR A 24 27.31 -7.92 -5.22
C THR A 24 26.06 -8.76 -5.01
N ALA A 25 26.19 -10.08 -4.90
CA ALA A 25 25.08 -10.99 -4.58
C ALA A 25 24.47 -10.68 -3.21
N LEU A 26 25.31 -10.52 -2.18
CA LEU A 26 24.87 -10.14 -0.83
C LEU A 26 24.21 -8.76 -0.81
N LYS A 27 24.73 -7.78 -1.55
CA LYS A 27 24.10 -6.46 -1.71
C LYS A 27 22.74 -6.55 -2.39
N MET A 28 22.59 -7.40 -3.41
CA MET A 28 21.28 -7.64 -4.05
C MET A 28 20.29 -8.33 -3.11
N ILE A 29 20.72 -9.31 -2.32
CA ILE A 29 19.87 -9.97 -1.32
C ILE A 29 19.43 -8.96 -0.25
N LYS A 30 20.34 -8.13 0.27
CA LYS A 30 20.01 -7.05 1.21
C LYS A 30 19.01 -6.05 0.61
N ARG A 31 19.22 -5.62 -0.65
CA ARG A 31 18.29 -4.73 -1.37
C ARG A 31 16.92 -5.38 -1.58
N LYS A 32 16.86 -6.68 -1.94
CA LYS A 32 15.59 -7.42 -2.07
C LYS A 32 14.86 -7.55 -0.73
N ARG A 33 15.58 -7.82 0.37
CA ARG A 33 15.00 -7.87 1.73
C ARG A 33 14.50 -6.51 2.20
N ALA A 34 15.25 -5.44 1.96
CA ALA A 34 14.81 -4.07 2.27
C ALA A 34 13.56 -3.65 1.48
N ARG A 35 13.47 -4.04 0.19
CA ARG A 35 12.26 -3.81 -0.63
C ARG A 35 11.05 -4.58 -0.12
N ARG A 36 11.23 -5.83 0.32
CA ARG A 36 10.15 -6.64 0.93
C ARG A 36 9.71 -6.07 2.28
N ALA A 37 10.64 -5.65 3.12
CA ALA A 37 10.34 -5.00 4.40
C ALA A 37 9.61 -3.65 4.24
N GLY A 38 9.98 -2.85 3.22
CA GLY A 38 9.27 -1.60 2.88
C GLY A 38 7.87 -1.80 2.30
N GLN A 39 7.61 -2.94 1.64
CA GLN A 39 6.27 -3.31 1.14
C GLN A 39 5.34 -3.87 2.21
N GLU A 40 5.86 -4.25 3.38
CA GLU A 40 5.04 -4.65 4.53
C GLU A 40 4.35 -3.42 5.16
N GLY A 41 5.01 -2.26 5.15
CA GLY A 41 4.47 -0.99 5.65
C GLY A 41 3.31 -0.44 4.80
N SER A 42 3.34 -0.70 3.49
CA SER A 42 2.27 -0.28 2.57
C SER A 42 1.01 -1.13 2.69
N ARG A 43 1.09 -2.33 3.28
CA ARG A 43 -0.04 -3.27 3.45
C ARG A 43 -0.77 -3.13 4.80
N ARG A 44 -0.28 -2.30 5.72
CA ARG A 44 -0.94 -2.02 7.01
C ARG A 44 -1.93 -0.85 6.93
N CYS A 45 -2.72 -0.79 5.86
CA CYS A 45 -3.94 0.01 5.91
C CYS A 45 -4.85 -0.62 6.97
N THR A 46 -5.07 0.09 8.08
CA THR A 46 -5.89 -0.42 9.18
C THR A 46 -7.29 -0.77 8.66
N MET A 47 -7.99 -1.71 9.31
CA MET A 47 -9.37 -2.01 8.93
C MET A 47 -10.26 -0.75 8.95
N ILE A 48 -9.95 0.20 9.85
CA ILE A 48 -10.61 1.49 9.94
C ILE A 48 -10.38 2.30 8.67
N GLU A 49 -9.14 2.46 8.22
CA GLU A 49 -8.85 3.18 6.97
C GLU A 49 -9.54 2.54 5.75
N LYS A 50 -9.61 1.20 5.68
CA LYS A 50 -10.35 0.51 4.60
C LYS A 50 -11.83 0.88 4.65
N LYS A 51 -12.46 0.85 5.82
CA LYS A 51 -13.86 1.25 6.00
C LYS A 51 -14.08 2.72 5.65
N VAL A 52 -13.20 3.62 6.08
CA VAL A 52 -13.26 5.06 5.76
C VAL A 52 -13.14 5.28 4.25
N ARG A 53 -12.23 4.57 3.56
CA ARG A 53 -12.10 4.63 2.09
C ARG A 53 -13.36 4.14 1.39
N THR A 54 -13.97 3.07 1.89
CA THR A 54 -15.25 2.58 1.35
C THR A 54 -16.36 3.61 1.57
N LEU A 55 -16.46 4.18 2.78
CA LEU A 55 -17.47 5.20 3.09
C LEU A 55 -17.34 6.42 2.17
N LYS A 56 -16.12 6.93 1.96
CA LYS A 56 -15.85 8.04 1.01
C LYS A 56 -16.33 7.75 -0.43
N LYS A 57 -16.36 6.48 -0.86
CA LYS A 57 -16.85 6.10 -2.20
C LYS A 57 -18.37 6.00 -2.28
N LEU A 58 -19.05 5.79 -1.15
CA LEU A 58 -20.50 5.64 -1.10
C LEU A 58 -21.22 6.98 -0.96
N ILE A 59 -20.59 7.96 -0.30
CA ILE A 59 -21.21 9.25 -0.03
C ILE A 59 -20.98 10.21 -1.22
N PRO A 60 -22.06 10.75 -1.82
CA PRO A 60 -21.92 11.76 -2.87
C PRO A 60 -21.16 12.97 -2.34
N ASN A 61 -20.25 13.52 -3.15
CA ASN A 61 -19.46 14.72 -2.83
C ASN A 61 -18.49 14.60 -1.64
N ALA A 62 -18.29 13.41 -1.07
CA ALA A 62 -17.25 13.17 -0.07
C ALA A 62 -15.86 13.25 -0.73
N GLY A 63 -15.37 14.47 -0.92
CA GLY A 63 -14.09 14.76 -1.54
C GLY A 63 -12.91 14.17 -0.77
N SER A 64 -11.76 14.02 -1.45
CA SER A 64 -10.56 13.46 -0.83
C SER A 64 -10.08 14.27 0.39
N SER A 65 -10.41 15.57 0.44
CA SER A 65 -10.00 16.54 1.47
C SER A 65 -10.91 16.61 2.70
N VAL A 66 -12.05 15.92 2.71
CA VAL A 66 -12.96 15.93 3.87
C VAL A 66 -12.34 15.11 5.01
N GLY A 67 -12.21 15.75 6.18
CA GLY A 67 -11.82 15.12 7.45
C GLY A 67 -12.89 14.14 7.95
N LEU A 68 -12.58 13.36 8.99
CA LEU A 68 -13.51 12.31 9.47
C LEU A 68 -14.85 12.88 9.94
N ASP A 69 -14.85 13.99 10.67
CA ASP A 69 -16.09 14.59 11.19
C ASP A 69 -17.00 15.09 10.06
N GLY A 70 -16.41 15.71 9.03
CA GLY A 70 -17.15 16.12 7.84
C GLY A 70 -17.73 14.90 7.11
N LEU A 71 -16.94 13.84 6.96
CA LEU A 71 -17.38 12.60 6.31
C LEU A 71 -18.57 11.99 7.05
N PHE A 72 -18.52 11.94 8.38
CA PHE A 72 -19.61 11.37 9.17
C PHE A 72 -20.86 12.25 9.16
N ARG A 73 -20.70 13.58 9.15
CA ARG A 73 -21.84 14.50 9.01
C ARG A 73 -22.53 14.34 7.65
N GLU A 74 -21.76 14.37 6.57
CA GLU A 74 -22.28 14.16 5.20
C GLU A 74 -22.93 12.77 5.05
N THR A 75 -22.36 11.76 5.71
CA THR A 75 -22.95 10.41 5.77
C THR A 75 -24.33 10.43 6.44
N ALA A 76 -24.46 11.07 7.61
CA ALA A 76 -25.72 11.13 8.34
C ALA A 76 -26.81 11.88 7.56
N GLU A 77 -26.43 12.97 6.90
CA GLU A 77 -27.32 13.72 6.02
C GLU A 77 -27.75 12.87 4.81
N TYR A 78 -26.81 12.17 4.18
CA TYR A 78 -27.11 11.33 3.02
C TYR A 78 -28.05 10.17 3.39
N ILE A 79 -27.85 9.52 4.53
CA ILE A 79 -28.75 8.47 5.04
C ILE A 79 -30.17 9.04 5.22
N SER A 80 -30.29 10.17 5.92
CA SER A 80 -31.59 10.81 6.19
C SER A 80 -32.32 11.17 4.89
N ASN A 81 -31.61 11.71 3.92
CA ASN A 81 -32.15 12.05 2.61
C ASN A 81 -32.60 10.81 1.83
N LEU A 82 -31.84 9.72 1.90
CA LEU A 82 -32.18 8.47 1.22
C LEU A 82 -33.44 7.83 1.84
N GLU A 83 -33.53 7.81 3.16
CA GLU A 83 -34.72 7.35 3.89
C GLU A 83 -35.96 8.14 3.50
N MET A 84 -35.87 9.48 3.44
CA MET A 84 -36.99 10.32 3.03
C MET A 84 -37.43 10.02 1.59
N ARG A 85 -36.48 9.88 0.67
CA ARG A 85 -36.78 9.54 -0.74
C ARG A 85 -37.52 8.20 -0.84
N VAL A 86 -37.07 7.17 -0.13
CA VAL A 86 -37.74 5.86 -0.10
C VAL A 86 -39.15 5.98 0.47
N LYS A 87 -39.36 6.72 1.57
CA LYS A 87 -40.69 6.94 2.15
C LYS A 87 -41.63 7.62 1.15
N ILE A 88 -41.16 8.63 0.43
CA ILE A 88 -41.95 9.32 -0.60
C ILE A 88 -42.30 8.35 -1.74
N MET A 89 -41.32 7.60 -2.25
CA MET A 89 -41.56 6.61 -3.32
C MET A 89 -42.59 5.56 -2.90
N GLN A 90 -42.50 5.07 -1.65
CA GLN A 90 -43.47 4.12 -1.12
C GLN A 90 -44.87 4.73 -0.99
N ALA A 91 -44.98 5.99 -0.57
CA ALA A 91 -46.25 6.70 -0.49
C ALA A 91 -46.89 6.85 -1.88
N VAL A 92 -46.10 7.21 -2.89
CA VAL A 92 -46.55 7.31 -4.29
C VAL A 92 -47.03 5.95 -4.80
N VAL A 93 -46.26 4.88 -4.60
CA VAL A 93 -46.67 3.52 -5.00
C VAL A 93 -47.97 3.11 -4.31
N ASN A 94 -48.09 3.37 -3.00
CA ASN A 94 -49.28 3.02 -2.24
C ASN A 94 -50.52 3.79 -2.70
N ALA A 95 -50.37 5.07 -3.06
CA ALA A 95 -51.47 5.88 -3.57
C ALA A 95 -51.95 5.37 -4.93
N LEU A 96 -51.02 5.04 -5.83
CA LEU A 96 -51.31 4.53 -7.17
C LEU A 96 -51.78 3.06 -7.19
N SER A 97 -51.46 2.28 -6.16
CA SER A 97 -51.86 0.87 -6.05
C SER A 97 -53.20 0.67 -5.34
N LYS A 98 -53.71 1.72 -4.67
CA LYS A 98 -55.00 1.71 -3.96
C LYS A 98 -56.11 2.45 -4.73
N SER A 99 -55.78 3.01 -5.90
CA SER A 99 -56.73 3.51 -6.90
C SER A 99 -57.02 2.43 -7.94
#